data_AF-A0A1F9C2A3-F1
#
_entry.id   AF-A0A1F9C2A3-F1
#
_cell.length_a   1.000
_cell.length_b   1.000
_cell.length_c   1.000
_cell.angle_alpha   90.00
_cell.angle_beta   90.00
_cell.angle_gamma   90.00
#
_symmetry.space_group_name_H-M   'P 1'
#
loop_
_entity.id
_entity.type
_entity.pdbx_description
1 polymer ?
#
loop_
_entity_poly.entity_id
_entity_poly.type
_entity_poly.pdbx_seq_one_letter_code
_entity_poly.pdbx_strand_id
1 'polypeptide(L)'
;MLTTNPIRLFVFATLILALLAGTILASQEAVGQAAASLTRIKVSFKLDPSITRGMYMGERWVSPPTYTAAGEGKEITMEASAQGLDAKGKPIDISPEWIPEDPKMVAVSPGQGRQVKITVREAGQSSLKVAAQGLSRKLLIKATYQDGATQVEISQ
;
A
#
# COMPACT_ATOMS: atom_id res chain seq x y z
N MET A 1 -80.32 39.34 49.43
CA MET A 1 -79.68 40.63 49.10
C MET A 1 -78.42 40.28 48.30
N LEU A 2 -78.37 40.44 46.97
CA LEU A 2 -77.97 41.68 46.25
C LEU A 2 -76.64 42.19 46.85
N THR A 3 -75.47 42.11 46.20
CA THR A 3 -75.00 42.83 44.99
C THR A 3 -73.50 42.49 44.81
N THR A 4 -72.96 42.09 43.65
CA THR A 4 -72.47 42.92 42.51
C THR A 4 -70.93 42.97 42.42
N ASN A 5 -70.46 42.57 41.23
CA ASN A 5 -69.13 42.58 40.60
C ASN A 5 -68.47 44.00 40.57
N PRO A 6 -67.17 44.22 40.22
CA PRO A 6 -66.74 44.07 38.82
C PRO A 6 -65.25 43.73 38.55
N ILE A 7 -65.04 42.76 37.65
CA ILE A 7 -64.36 42.91 36.34
C ILE A 7 -63.40 44.11 36.21
N ARG A 8 -62.11 43.82 35.99
CA ARG A 8 -61.28 44.61 35.06
C ARG A 8 -60.82 43.75 33.90
N LEU A 9 -61.28 44.18 32.74
CA LEU A 9 -61.04 43.72 31.39
C LEU A 9 -59.83 44.47 30.81
N PHE A 10 -59.40 44.02 29.62
CA PHE A 10 -58.40 44.56 28.69
C PHE A 10 -56.99 43.97 28.78
N VAL A 11 -56.31 43.53 27.71
CA VAL A 11 -56.56 43.09 26.30
C VAL A 11 -55.14 43.03 25.66
N PHE A 12 -55.02 42.39 24.48
CA PHE A 12 -53.84 42.19 23.60
C PHE A 12 -53.14 40.83 23.80
N ALA A 13 -53.42 39.82 22.97
CA ALA A 13 -52.94 39.63 21.58
C ALA A 13 -51.40 39.71 21.54
N THR A 14 -50.64 38.67 21.20
CA THR A 14 -50.32 38.20 19.84
C THR A 14 -49.46 36.92 20.00
N LEU A 15 -49.90 35.73 19.61
CA LEU A 15 -49.56 34.99 18.38
C LEU A 15 -48.05 35.02 17.96
N ILE A 16 -47.44 33.84 17.90
CA ILE A 16 -46.69 33.22 16.77
C ILE A 16 -45.49 32.36 17.24
N LEU A 17 -45.73 31.05 17.13
CA LEU A 17 -44.84 29.96 16.69
C LEU A 17 -43.41 30.33 16.23
N ALA A 18 -42.39 29.83 16.93
CA ALA A 18 -41.05 29.58 16.37
C ALA A 18 -40.63 28.15 16.77
N LEU A 19 -40.97 27.16 15.94
CA LEU A 19 -40.06 26.54 14.96
C LEU A 19 -38.76 26.03 15.59
N LEU A 20 -38.74 24.71 15.82
CA LEU A 20 -37.61 23.79 15.74
C LEU A 20 -36.33 24.44 15.18
N ALA A 21 -35.38 24.75 16.05
CA ALA A 21 -34.05 25.19 15.66
C ALA A 21 -33.00 24.22 16.22
N GLY A 22 -32.44 23.40 15.33
CA GLY A 22 -30.99 23.21 15.30
C GLY A 22 -30.42 22.03 16.08
N THR A 23 -30.92 20.81 15.87
CA THR A 23 -30.02 19.64 15.87
C THR A 23 -29.12 19.69 14.63
N ILE A 24 -27.88 19.20 14.77
CA ILE A 24 -26.90 18.87 13.73
C ILE A 24 -25.93 20.02 13.35
N LEU A 25 -24.95 20.27 14.22
CA LEU A 25 -23.65 20.84 13.84
C LEU A 25 -22.55 19.85 14.29
N ALA A 26 -22.54 18.67 13.67
CA ALA A 26 -21.48 17.68 13.82
C ALA A 26 -21.40 16.82 12.55
N SER A 27 -21.23 17.44 11.38
CA SER A 27 -20.93 16.75 10.11
C SER A 27 -20.56 17.77 9.03
N GLN A 28 -19.43 18.46 9.18
CA GLN A 28 -18.87 19.20 8.04
C GLN A 28 -17.36 19.45 8.12
N GLU A 29 -16.57 18.40 8.32
CA GLU A 29 -15.16 18.33 7.88
C GLU A 29 -14.86 16.92 7.36
N ALA A 30 -15.65 16.45 6.39
CA ALA A 30 -15.37 15.20 5.68
C ALA A 30 -15.85 15.28 4.23
N VAL A 31 -15.56 16.39 3.56
CA VAL A 31 -15.68 16.47 2.10
C VAL A 31 -14.38 17.07 1.58
N GLY A 32 -13.61 16.26 0.85
CA GLY A 32 -12.67 16.82 -0.12
C GLY A 32 -11.26 16.24 -0.21
N GLN A 33 -10.85 15.30 0.63
CA GLN A 33 -9.64 14.52 0.34
C GLN A 33 -10.06 13.18 -0.22
N ALA A 34 -10.31 13.13 -1.54
CA ALA A 34 -10.43 11.88 -2.27
C ALA A 34 -9.26 10.99 -1.84
N ALA A 35 -9.55 9.85 -1.21
CA ALA A 35 -8.53 8.92 -0.77
C ALA A 35 -7.65 8.61 -1.98
N ALA A 36 -6.35 8.92 -1.87
CA ALA A 36 -5.42 8.75 -2.97
C ALA A 36 -5.46 7.28 -3.41
N SER A 37 -5.97 7.05 -4.62
CA SER A 37 -6.23 5.71 -5.13
C SER A 37 -4.94 5.10 -5.69
N LEU A 38 -4.70 3.82 -5.39
CA LEU A 38 -3.57 3.08 -5.92
C LEU A 38 -3.61 3.06 -7.44
N THR A 39 -2.57 3.58 -8.07
CA THR A 39 -2.44 3.60 -9.54
C THR A 39 -1.27 2.74 -10.03
N ARG A 40 -0.23 2.56 -9.20
CA ARG A 40 0.96 1.79 -9.56
C ARG A 40 1.58 1.10 -8.35
N ILE A 41 2.08 -0.11 -8.55
CA ILE A 41 2.98 -0.79 -7.59
C ILE A 41 4.41 -0.67 -8.14
N LYS A 42 5.31 -0.08 -7.36
CA LYS A 42 6.74 -0.02 -7.64
C LYS A 42 7.45 -1.08 -6.81
N VAL A 43 8.22 -1.96 -7.45
CA VAL A 43 9.03 -2.97 -6.77
C VAL A 43 10.48 -2.51 -6.79
N SER A 44 11.14 -2.51 -5.64
CA SER A 44 12.56 -2.20 -5.50
C SER A 44 13.29 -3.36 -4.85
N PHE A 45 14.56 -3.54 -5.18
CA PHE A 45 15.42 -4.58 -4.62
C PHE A 45 16.55 -3.94 -3.84
N LYS A 46 16.95 -4.58 -2.74
CA LYS A 46 18.11 -4.15 -1.98
C LYS A 46 19.38 -4.52 -2.74
N LEU A 47 20.29 -3.57 -2.88
CA LEU A 47 21.59 -3.81 -3.49
C LEU A 47 22.48 -4.55 -2.48
N ASP A 48 23.18 -5.59 -2.93
CA ASP A 48 24.12 -6.31 -2.07
C ASP A 48 25.27 -5.37 -1.64
N PRO A 49 25.51 -5.19 -0.33
CA PRO A 49 26.62 -4.40 0.19
C PRO A 49 27.99 -4.81 -0.36
N SER A 50 28.16 -6.07 -0.76
CA SER A 50 29.39 -6.60 -1.35
C SER A 50 29.77 -5.89 -2.66
N ILE A 51 28.77 -5.40 -3.40
CA ILE A 51 28.93 -4.69 -4.68
C ILE A 51 29.23 -3.20 -4.44
N THR A 52 28.91 -2.66 -3.26
CA THR A 52 29.14 -1.24 -2.91
C THR A 52 30.30 -1.02 -1.94
N ARG A 53 31.18 -2.03 -1.75
CA ARG A 53 32.33 -1.93 -0.83
C ARG A 53 33.16 -0.69 -1.16
N GLY A 54 33.25 0.23 -0.20
CA GLY A 54 34.02 1.49 -0.30
C GLY A 54 33.18 2.76 -0.30
N MET A 55 31.88 2.68 -0.56
CA MET A 55 30.94 3.80 -0.46
C MET A 55 29.86 3.46 0.57
N TYR A 56 30.14 3.68 1.85
CA TYR A 56 29.14 3.55 2.92
C TYR A 56 28.03 4.59 2.73
N MET A 57 26.99 4.23 1.96
CA MET A 57 25.84 5.08 1.64
C MET A 57 24.53 4.55 2.27
N GLY A 58 24.64 3.63 3.24
CA GLY A 58 23.50 2.98 3.88
C GLY A 58 22.82 1.92 2.99
N GLU A 59 21.60 1.53 3.37
CA GLU A 59 20.81 0.59 2.58
C GLU A 59 20.34 1.23 1.27
N ARG A 60 20.72 0.63 0.14
CA ARG A 60 20.34 1.12 -1.17
C ARG A 60 19.28 0.24 -1.82
N TRP A 61 18.12 0.83 -2.05
CA TRP A 61 17.02 0.21 -2.80
C TRP A 61 17.00 0.72 -4.24
N VAL A 62 16.91 -0.18 -5.21
CA VAL A 62 16.89 0.15 -6.65
C VAL A 62 15.71 -0.50 -7.36
N SER A 63 15.17 0.16 -8.39
CA SER A 63 14.01 -0.32 -9.17
C SER A 63 14.33 -0.31 -10.66
N PRO A 64 15.38 -1.03 -11.11
CA PRO A 64 15.70 -1.09 -12.53
C PRO A 64 14.62 -1.89 -13.31
N PRO A 65 14.52 -1.72 -14.64
CA PRO A 65 13.66 -2.57 -15.48
C PRO A 65 14.02 -4.06 -15.37
N THR A 66 15.31 -4.37 -15.25
CA THR A 66 15.85 -5.70 -14.95
C THR A 66 16.83 -5.59 -13.79
N TYR A 67 16.60 -6.37 -12.74
CA TYR A 67 17.51 -6.53 -11.61
C TYR A 67 18.29 -7.83 -11.75
N THR A 68 19.59 -7.80 -11.45
CA THR A 68 20.45 -8.98 -11.51
C THR A 68 21.11 -9.23 -10.17
N ALA A 69 21.23 -10.49 -9.80
CA ALA A 69 21.95 -10.94 -8.61
C ALA A 69 22.66 -12.25 -8.90
N ALA A 70 23.81 -12.47 -8.26
CA ALA A 70 24.55 -13.72 -8.33
C ALA A 70 25.01 -14.12 -6.93
N GLY A 71 25.05 -15.42 -6.66
CA GLY A 71 25.46 -15.97 -5.38
C GLY A 71 26.04 -17.36 -5.54
N GLU A 72 26.94 -17.74 -4.63
CA GLU A 72 27.50 -19.09 -4.59
C GLU A 72 26.43 -20.13 -4.20
N GLY A 73 26.55 -21.32 -4.77
CA GLY A 73 25.61 -22.41 -4.53
C GLY A 73 24.36 -22.33 -5.40
N LYS A 74 23.41 -23.23 -5.13
CA LYS A 74 22.21 -23.42 -5.96
C LYS A 74 21.10 -22.44 -5.64
N GLU A 75 21.09 -21.90 -4.42
CA GLU A 75 20.04 -20.99 -3.96
C GLU A 75 20.59 -19.58 -3.77
N ILE A 76 19.77 -18.58 -4.09
CA ILE A 76 20.08 -17.18 -3.81
C ILE A 76 18.88 -16.51 -3.16
N THR A 77 19.13 -15.71 -2.13
CA THR A 77 18.11 -14.93 -1.44
C THR A 77 18.37 -13.44 -1.63
N MET A 78 17.33 -12.71 -2.00
CA MET A 78 17.37 -11.26 -2.19
C MET A 78 16.22 -10.58 -1.44
N GLU A 79 16.43 -9.34 -1.02
CA GLU A 79 15.39 -8.54 -0.38
C GLU A 79 14.67 -7.67 -1.42
N ALA A 80 13.34 -7.71 -1.40
CA ALA A 80 12.47 -6.92 -2.26
C ALA A 80 11.49 -6.10 -1.42
N SER A 81 11.13 -4.92 -1.92
CA SER A 81 10.12 -4.05 -1.34
C SER A 81 9.11 -3.58 -2.37
N ALA A 82 7.85 -3.48 -1.97
CA ALA A 82 6.76 -2.95 -2.77
C ALA A 82 6.23 -1.63 -2.17
N GLN A 83 6.09 -0.62 -3.02
CA GLN A 83 5.52 0.69 -2.70
C GLN A 83 4.32 0.97 -3.60
N GLY A 84 3.18 1.31 -3.00
CA GLY A 84 2.03 1.81 -3.72
C GLY A 84 2.23 3.29 -4.07
N LEU A 85 1.88 3.67 -5.30
CA LEU A 85 1.92 5.05 -5.77
C LEU A 85 0.55 5.45 -6.31
N ASP A 86 0.12 6.67 -5.99
CA ASP A 86 -1.07 7.28 -6.59
C ASP A 86 -0.79 7.82 -8.01
N ALA A 87 -1.80 8.41 -8.64
CA ALA A 87 -1.70 8.99 -9.98
C ALA A 87 -0.68 10.14 -10.09
N LYS A 88 -0.30 10.77 -8.97
CA LYS A 88 0.70 11.84 -8.89
C LYS A 88 2.10 11.30 -8.56
N GLY A 89 2.25 9.98 -8.41
CA GLY A 89 3.49 9.33 -8.01
C GLY A 89 3.81 9.47 -6.52
N LYS A 90 2.84 9.90 -5.69
CA LYS A 90 3.02 10.00 -4.25
C LYS A 90 2.89 8.60 -3.62
N PRO A 91 3.76 8.25 -2.66
CA PRO A 91 3.60 7.02 -1.89
C PRO A 91 2.25 6.97 -1.16
N ILE A 92 1.61 5.83 -1.25
CA ILE A 92 0.43 5.47 -0.45
C ILE A 92 0.71 4.15 0.27
N ASP A 93 0.03 3.94 1.39
CA ASP A 93 0.19 2.71 2.14
C ASP A 93 -0.58 1.56 1.47
N ILE A 94 0.06 0.39 1.44
CA ILE A 94 -0.47 -0.83 0.84
C ILE A 94 -0.05 -2.03 1.69
N SER A 95 -0.88 -3.08 1.67
CA SER A 95 -0.56 -4.39 2.23
C SER A 95 -0.45 -5.39 1.09
N PRO A 96 0.72 -5.49 0.43
CA PRO A 96 0.87 -6.31 -0.76
C PRO A 96 0.98 -7.80 -0.40
N GLU A 97 0.43 -8.64 -1.27
CA GLU A 97 0.59 -10.08 -1.27
C GLU A 97 1.56 -10.50 -2.38
N TRP A 98 2.45 -11.45 -2.07
CA TRP A 98 3.49 -11.93 -2.97
C TRP A 98 3.23 -13.41 -3.28
N ILE A 99 2.88 -13.69 -4.53
CA ILE A 99 2.38 -15.00 -4.96
C ILE A 99 3.31 -15.57 -6.03
N PRO A 100 4.20 -16.52 -5.70
CA PRO A 100 5.02 -17.20 -6.70
C PRO A 100 4.15 -18.14 -7.57
N GLU A 101 4.37 -18.12 -8.88
CA GLU A 101 3.72 -19.03 -9.83
C GLU A 101 4.23 -20.46 -9.66
N ASP A 102 5.52 -20.62 -9.35
CA ASP A 102 6.13 -21.88 -8.96
C ASP A 102 6.83 -21.76 -7.60
N PRO A 103 6.17 -22.17 -6.49
CA PRO A 103 6.74 -22.12 -5.13
C PRO A 103 7.95 -23.06 -4.91
N LYS A 104 8.17 -24.04 -5.79
CA LYS A 104 9.35 -24.92 -5.71
C LYS A 104 10.58 -24.19 -6.22
N MET A 105 10.44 -23.45 -7.33
CA MET A 105 11.51 -22.62 -7.89
C MET A 105 11.72 -21.31 -7.10
N VAL A 106 10.64 -20.62 -6.72
CA VAL A 106 10.69 -19.30 -6.08
C VAL A 106 9.88 -19.30 -4.79
N ALA A 107 10.53 -19.06 -3.66
CA ALA A 107 9.88 -18.90 -2.37
C ALA A 107 9.91 -17.44 -1.91
N VAL A 108 8.88 -17.01 -1.19
CA VAL A 108 8.80 -15.65 -0.62
C VAL A 108 8.48 -15.71 0.86
N SER A 109 9.20 -14.95 1.69
CA SER A 109 9.00 -14.89 3.13
C SER A 109 9.23 -13.47 3.70
N PRO A 110 8.28 -12.90 4.46
CA PRO A 110 6.89 -13.35 4.56
C PRO A 110 6.17 -13.27 3.20
N GLY A 111 5.08 -14.02 3.01
CA GLY A 111 4.27 -13.96 1.77
C GLY A 111 3.44 -12.69 1.62
N GLN A 112 3.42 -11.83 2.64
CA GLN A 112 2.67 -10.58 2.69
C GLN A 112 3.51 -9.49 3.35
N GLY A 113 3.28 -8.23 2.95
CA GLY A 113 3.93 -7.07 3.52
C GLY A 113 4.87 -6.35 2.56
N ARG A 114 5.26 -5.14 2.92
CA ARG A 114 5.98 -4.21 2.03
C ARG A 114 7.43 -4.59 1.79
N GLN A 115 8.01 -5.47 2.59
CA GLN A 115 9.38 -5.95 2.43
C GLN A 115 9.39 -7.46 2.67
N VAL A 116 10.01 -8.19 1.75
CA VAL A 116 10.07 -9.65 1.75
C VAL A 116 11.45 -10.12 1.31
N LYS A 117 11.76 -11.38 1.65
CA LYS A 117 12.85 -12.13 1.05
C LYS A 117 12.31 -12.99 -0.07
N ILE A 118 12.91 -12.89 -1.25
CA ILE A 118 12.68 -13.78 -2.38
C ILE A 118 13.87 -14.74 -2.44
N THR A 119 13.60 -16.04 -2.35
CA THR A 119 14.60 -17.09 -2.47
C THR A 119 14.34 -17.87 -3.76
N VAL A 120 15.31 -17.85 -4.67
CA VAL A 120 15.32 -18.70 -5.86
C VAL A 120 16.07 -19.98 -5.50
N ARG A 121 15.37 -21.12 -5.57
CA ARG A 121 15.87 -22.43 -5.12
C ARG A 121 16.42 -23.28 -6.25
N GLU A 122 15.89 -23.10 -7.45
CA GLU A 122 16.23 -23.90 -8.62
C GLU A 122 16.44 -23.02 -9.85
N ALA A 123 17.30 -23.47 -10.75
CA ALA A 123 17.45 -22.85 -12.07
C ALA A 123 16.18 -23.08 -12.91
N GLY A 124 15.82 -22.10 -13.75
CA GLY A 124 14.60 -22.17 -14.55
C GLY A 124 14.02 -20.79 -14.85
N GLN A 125 12.74 -20.76 -15.22
CA GLN A 125 11.97 -19.54 -15.40
C GLN A 125 10.65 -19.66 -14.66
N SER A 126 10.27 -18.62 -13.93
CA SER A 126 8.98 -18.54 -13.23
C SER A 126 8.54 -17.08 -13.15
N SER A 127 7.42 -16.83 -12.49
CA SER A 127 6.98 -15.48 -12.21
C SER A 127 6.53 -15.30 -10.76
N LEU A 128 6.56 -14.06 -10.32
CA LEU A 128 6.11 -13.64 -9.01
C LEU A 128 5.11 -12.50 -9.18
N LYS A 129 3.88 -12.70 -8.71
CA LYS A 129 2.82 -11.69 -8.73
C LYS A 129 2.85 -10.91 -7.42
N VAL A 130 2.86 -9.59 -7.52
CA VAL A 130 2.72 -8.65 -6.40
C VAL A 130 1.35 -7.98 -6.52
N ALA A 131 0.43 -8.25 -5.59
CA ALA A 131 -0.95 -7.76 -5.65
C ALA A 131 -1.28 -6.86 -4.45
N ALA A 132 -1.98 -5.75 -4.69
CA ALA A 132 -2.51 -4.88 -3.64
C ALA A 132 -3.74 -4.12 -4.16
N GLN A 133 -4.80 -4.04 -3.35
CA GLN A 133 -5.99 -3.21 -3.60
C GLN A 133 -6.56 -3.33 -5.04
N GLY A 134 -6.64 -4.56 -5.57
CA GLY A 134 -7.17 -4.84 -6.92
C GLY A 134 -6.18 -4.58 -8.07
N LEU A 135 -4.99 -4.04 -7.80
CA LEU A 135 -3.91 -3.91 -8.77
C LEU A 135 -2.90 -5.04 -8.61
N SER A 136 -2.31 -5.49 -9.72
CA SER A 136 -1.24 -6.50 -9.70
C SER A 136 -0.07 -6.12 -10.60
N ARG A 137 1.14 -6.51 -10.20
CA ARG A 137 2.35 -6.45 -11.02
C ARG A 137 2.98 -7.84 -11.12
N LYS A 138 3.42 -8.22 -12.32
CA LYS A 138 4.11 -9.49 -12.57
C LYS A 138 5.61 -9.22 -12.67
N LEU A 139 6.41 -10.00 -11.96
CA LEU A 139 7.86 -10.04 -12.06
C LEU A 139 8.24 -11.35 -12.77
N LEU A 140 9.05 -11.27 -13.83
CA LEU A 140 9.57 -12.45 -14.51
C LEU A 140 10.93 -12.79 -13.93
N ILE A 141 11.10 -14.02 -13.46
CA ILE A 141 12.31 -14.50 -12.80
C ILE A 141 12.96 -15.54 -13.69
N LYS A 142 14.22 -15.31 -14.06
CA LYS A 142 15.05 -16.27 -14.76
C LYS A 142 16.25 -16.60 -13.88
N ALA A 143 16.59 -17.87 -13.78
CA ALA A 143 17.70 -18.33 -12.98
C ALA A 143 18.52 -19.36 -13.75
N THR A 144 19.84 -19.21 -13.71
CA THR A 144 20.81 -20.17 -14.27
C THR A 144 21.78 -20.59 -13.17
N TYR A 145 22.21 -21.86 -13.21
CA TYR A 145 23.25 -22.37 -12.32
C TYR A 145 24.44 -22.79 -13.17
N GLN A 146 25.58 -22.10 -13.03
CA GLN A 146 26.79 -22.30 -13.80
C GLN A 146 28.01 -22.07 -12.91
N ASP A 147 29.07 -22.87 -13.10
CA ASP A 147 30.35 -22.72 -12.38
C ASP A 147 30.23 -22.65 -10.85
N GLY A 148 29.24 -23.35 -10.27
CA GLY A 148 29.02 -23.38 -8.82
C GLY A 148 28.24 -22.19 -8.26
N ALA A 149 27.74 -21.29 -9.12
CA ALA A 149 26.98 -20.12 -8.74
C ALA A 149 25.61 -20.06 -9.44
N THR A 150 24.62 -19.50 -8.74
CA THR A 150 23.32 -19.17 -9.31
C THR A 150 23.29 -17.70 -9.69
N GLN A 151 22.90 -17.41 -10.93
CA GLN A 151 22.61 -16.07 -11.44
C GLN A 151 21.10 -15.93 -11.63
N VAL A 152 20.55 -14.81 -11.15
CA VAL A 152 19.12 -14.48 -11.27
C VAL A 152 18.95 -13.14 -11.98
N GLU A 153 17.99 -13.11 -12.89
CA GLU A 153 17.47 -11.90 -13.51
C GLU A 153 15.98 -11.76 -13.17
N ILE A 154 15.58 -10.57 -12.71
CA ILE A 154 14.19 -10.23 -12.44
C ILE A 154 13.78 -9.02 -13.29
N SER A 155 12.86 -9.23 -14.22
CA SER A 155 12.28 -8.18 -15.06
C SER A 155 10.89 -7.77 -14.56
N GLN A 156 10.58 -6.46 -14.58
CA GLN A 156 9.36 -5.89 -14.00
C GLN A 156 8.40 -5.20 -14.98
#